data_AF-A0A3C0NY47-F1
#
_entry.id   AF-A0A3C0NY47-F1
#
_cell.length_a   1.000
_cell.length_b   1.000
_cell.length_c   1.000
_cell.angle_alpha   90.00
_cell.angle_beta   90.00
_cell.angle_gamma   90.00
#
_symmetry.space_group_name_H-M   'P 1'
#
loop_
_entity.id
_entity.type
_entity.pdbx_description
1 polymer ?
#
loop_
_entity_poly.entity_id
_entity_poly.type
_entity_poly.pdbx_seq_one_letter_code
_entity_poly.pdbx_strand_id
1 'polypeptide(L)' 'VSGMLLYAQTEDEGAFDYEYQIMGNRICVRTLDLSGDFSTIKKQLDEVAAKYLLVRTA' A
#
# COMPACT_ATOMS: atom_id res chain seq x y z
N VAL A 1 0.94 17.05 5.57
CA VAL A 1 1.83 15.87 5.64
C VAL A 1 0.99 14.64 5.32
N SER A 2 1.49 13.67 4.55
CA SER A 2 0.73 12.47 4.18
C SER A 2 1.59 11.24 4.42
N GLY A 3 0.96 10.10 4.71
CA GLY A 3 1.67 8.87 5.06
C GLY A 3 0.87 7.61 4.78
N MET A 4 1.55 6.48 4.75
CA MET A 4 0.95 5.16 4.57
C MET A 4 1.50 4.18 5.60
N LEU A 5 0.61 3.36 6.17
CA LEU A 5 0.97 2.14 6.88
C LEU A 5 0.71 0.97 5.94
N LEU A 6 1.77 0.21 5.62
CA LEU A 6 1.70 -0.94 4.74
C LEU A 6 2.04 -2.21 5.55
N TYR A 7 1.06 -3.08 5.70
CA TYR A 7 1.18 -4.33 6.46
C TYR A 7 1.38 -5.51 5.51
N ALA A 8 2.19 -6.49 5.89
CA ALA A 8 2.26 -7.75 5.16
C ALA A 8 0.98 -8.55 5.41
N GLN A 9 0.35 -9.06 4.35
CA GLN A 9 -0.80 -9.96 4.50
C GLN A 9 -0.29 -11.35 4.85
N THR A 10 -0.75 -11.87 5.98
CA THR A 10 -0.63 -13.28 6.34
C THR A 10 -1.99 -13.95 6.16
N GLU A 11 -2.01 -15.28 5.97
CA GLU A 11 -3.17 -16.05 5.53
C GLU A 11 -4.44 -15.93 6.41
N ASP A 12 -4.35 -15.31 7.60
CA ASP A 12 -5.41 -15.29 8.62
C ASP A 12 -6.00 -13.89 8.93
N GLU A 13 -5.44 -12.79 8.40
CA GLU A 13 -5.94 -11.44 8.68
C GLU A 13 -6.45 -10.74 7.41
N GLY A 14 -7.69 -10.23 7.49
CA GLY A 14 -8.37 -9.61 6.36
C GLY A 14 -7.59 -8.45 5.74
N ALA A 15 -7.67 -8.31 4.42
CA ALA A 15 -7.05 -7.20 3.72
C ALA A 15 -7.64 -5.86 4.18
N PHE A 16 -6.78 -4.96 4.62
CA PHE A 16 -7.10 -3.60 4.97
C PHE A 16 -6.87 -2.72 3.73
N ASP A 17 -7.83 -1.89 3.38
CA ASP A 17 -7.67 -0.80 2.41
C ASP A 17 -8.48 0.40 2.91
N TYR A 18 -7.88 1.13 3.83
CA TYR A 18 -8.50 2.30 4.44
C TYR A 18 -7.76 3.56 4.07
N GLU A 19 -8.54 4.60 3.87
CA GLU A 19 -8.04 5.93 3.61
C GLU A 19 -8.73 6.92 4.55
N TYR A 20 -7.93 7.62 5.33
CA TYR A 20 -8.38 8.58 6.31
C TYR A 20 -7.91 9.98 5.92
N GLN A 21 -8.82 10.93 6.06
CA GLN A 21 -8.53 12.36 5.98
C GLN A 21 -8.59 12.92 7.40
N ILE A 22 -7.42 13.17 8.00
CA ILE A 22 -7.32 13.66 9.37
C ILE A 22 -6.77 15.08 9.30
N MET A 23 -7.64 16.07 9.57
CA MET A 23 -7.25 17.48 9.62
C MET A 23 -6.50 17.95 8.36
N GLY A 24 -6.95 17.51 7.17
CA GLY A 24 -6.35 17.84 5.88
C GLY A 24 -5.14 16.99 5.48
N ASN A 25 -4.75 16.02 6.30
CA ASN A 25 -3.69 15.06 6.01
C ASN A 25 -4.28 13.71 5.60
N ARG A 26 -3.81 13.19 4.46
CA ARG A 26 -4.18 11.85 3.98
C ARG A 26 -3.30 10.79 4.63
N ILE A 27 -3.90 9.90 5.41
CA ILE A 27 -3.25 8.71 5.97
C ILE A 27 -3.91 7.48 5.36
N CYS A 28 -3.11 6.61 4.74
CA CYS A 28 -3.61 5.37 4.15
C CYS A 28 -3.14 4.17 4.97
N VAL A 29 -3.99 3.16 5.13
CA VAL A 29 -3.65 1.88 5.75
C VAL A 29 -3.98 0.79 4.74
N ARG A 30 -2.98 0.02 4.34
CA ARG A 30 -3.16 -1.04 3.36
C ARG A 30 -2.40 -2.32 3.73
N THR A 31 -2.86 -3.43 3.18
CA THR A 31 -2.12 -4.69 3.20
C THR A 31 -1.43 -4.95 1.86
N LEU A 32 -0.24 -5.53 1.91
CA LEU A 32 0.56 -5.99 0.79
C LEU A 32 0.55 -7.52 0.79
N ASP A 33 0.04 -8.12 -0.27
CA ASP A 33 0.01 -9.57 -0.41
C ASP A 33 1.41 -10.08 -0.75
N LEU A 34 1.97 -10.89 0.15
CA LEU A 34 3.29 -11.52 0.02
C LEU A 34 3.22 -12.99 -0.42
N SER A 35 2.02 -13.52 -0.68
CA SER A 35 1.83 -14.93 -1.08
C SER A 35 2.27 -15.23 -2.53
N GLY A 36 2.32 -14.19 -3.37
CA GLY A 36 2.73 -14.28 -4.77
C GLY A 36 4.24 -14.30 -5.01
N ASP A 37 4.64 -14.43 -6.27
CA ASP A 37 6.04 -14.27 -6.67
C ASP A 37 6.51 -12.82 -6.54
N PHE A 38 7.83 -12.61 -6.55
CA PHE A 38 8.41 -11.27 -6.39
C PHE A 38 7.92 -10.27 -7.44
N SER A 39 7.63 -10.71 -8.67
CA SER A 39 7.12 -9.81 -9.71
C SER A 39 5.74 -9.26 -9.34
N THR A 40 4.89 -10.11 -8.76
CA THR A 40 3.56 -9.72 -8.26
C THR A 40 3.67 -8.76 -7.08
N ILE A 41 4.58 -9.03 -6.13
CA ILE A 41 4.83 -8.14 -4.98
C ILE A 41 5.37 -6.79 -5.46
N LYS A 42 6.35 -6.79 -6.37
CA LYS A 42 6.93 -5.59 -6.97
C LYS A 42 5.85 -4.74 -7.63
N LYS A 43 4.97 -5.37 -8.43
CA LYS A 43 3.87 -4.66 -9.10
C LYS A 43 2.94 -3.94 -8.11
N GLN A 44 2.57 -4.60 -7.02
CA GLN A 44 1.75 -3.98 -5.96
C GLN A 44 2.47 -2.75 -5.35
N LEU A 45 3.77 -2.85 -5.08
CA LEU A 45 4.57 -1.74 -4.57
C LEU A 45 4.70 -0.60 -5.58
N ASP A 46 4.87 -0.93 -6.86
CA ASP A 46 4.97 0.05 -7.94
C ASP A 46 3.66 0.84 -8.10
N GLU A 47 2.51 0.17 -7.96
CA GLU A 47 1.19 0.82 -7.96
C GLU A 47 1.04 1.79 -6.79
N VAL A 48 1.48 1.39 -5.59
CA VAL A 48 1.51 2.27 -4.41
C VAL A 48 2.41 3.49 -4.64
N ALA A 49 3.63 3.28 -5.14
CA ALA A 49 4.59 4.36 -5.40
C ALA A 49 4.08 5.34 -6.46
N ALA A 50 3.50 4.84 -7.56
CA ALA A 50 2.95 5.68 -8.62
C ALA A 50 1.76 6.51 -8.12
N LYS A 51 0.86 5.90 -7.33
CA LYS A 51 -0.38 6.55 -6.87
C LYS A 51 -0.16 7.55 -5.73
N TYR A 52 0.74 7.25 -4.79
CA TYR A 52 0.86 8.02 -3.54
C TYR A 52 2.14 8.83 -3.42
N LEU A 53 3.21 8.41 -4.10
CA LEU A 53 4.51 9.06 -4.05
C LEU A 53 4.85 9.79 -5.37
N LEU A 54 4.00 9.65 -6.39
CA LEU A 54 4.13 10.28 -7.71
C LEU A 54 5.48 9.97 -8.39
N VAL A 55 6.03 8.77 -8.13
CA VAL A 55 7.31 8.32 -8.70
C VAL A 55 7.06 7.54 -9.98
N ARG A 56 7.96 7.67 -10.96
CA ARG A 56 7.95 6.80 -12.14
C ARG A 56 8.48 5.42 -11.75
N THR A 57 7.66 4.40 -11.94
CA THR A 57 8.02 3.00 -11.74
C THR A 57 8.29 2.33 -13.09
N ALA A 58 9.12 1.29 -13.09
CA ALA A 58 9.74 0.69 -14.28
C ALA A 58 9.26 -0.74 -14.55
#